data_AF-A0A2E5VBI4-F1
#
_entry.id   AF-A0A2E5VBI4-F1
#
_cell.length_a   1.000
_cell.length_b   1.000
_cell.length_c   1.000
_cell.angle_alpha   90.00
_cell.angle_beta   90.00
_cell.angle_gamma   90.00
#
_symmetry.space_group_name_H-M   'P 1'
#
loop_
_entity.id
_entity.type
_entity.pdbx_description
1 polymer ?
#
loop_
_entity_poly.entity_id
_entity_poly.type
_entity_poly.pdbx_seq_one_letter_code
_entity_poly.pdbx_strand_id
1 'polypeptide(L)' 'MKVGDLVRFCDQSKGGMINIALVTAVKAPGGTAWLAQIHRDDPAKRDLWWPVEKLEVIDASR' A
#
# COMPACT_ATOMS: atom_id res chain seq x y z
N MET A 1 0.55 -8.64 6.10
CA MET A 1 -0.03 -7.31 5.86
C MET A 1 -1.39 -7.23 6.53
N LYS A 2 -1.62 -6.20 7.34
CA LYS A 2 -2.88 -5.87 8.01
C LYS A 2 -3.13 -4.36 7.95
N VAL A 3 -4.36 -3.94 8.24
CA VAL A 3 -4.68 -2.51 8.44
C VAL A 3 -3.82 -1.96 9.57
N GLY A 4 -3.25 -0.77 9.37
CA GLY A 4 -2.30 -0.13 10.29
C GLY A 4 -0.83 -0.40 9.98
N ASP A 5 -0.50 -1.36 9.10
CA ASP A 5 0.89 -1.59 8.70
C ASP A 5 1.42 -0.38 7.91
N LEU A 6 2.66 0.02 8.23
CA LEU A 6 3.45 0.92 7.37
C LEU A 6 4.15 0.09 6.29
N VAL A 7 3.97 0.50 5.03
CA VAL A 7 4.45 -0.24 3.87
C VAL A 7 5.25 0.64 2.92
N ARG A 8 6.28 0.05 2.30
CA ARG A 8 6.99 0.58 1.13
C ARG A 8 6.28 0.12 -0.13
N PHE A 9 6.17 1.03 -1.10
CA PHE A 9 5.70 0.71 -2.44
C PHE A 9 6.47 1.50 -3.50
N CYS A 10 6.63 0.89 -4.67
CA CYS A 10 7.29 1.52 -5.80
C CYS A 10 6.23 2.13 -6.75
N ASP A 11 6.25 3.45 -6.91
CA ASP A 11 5.38 4.15 -7.86
C ASP A 11 6.09 4.32 -9.21
N GLN A 12 5.85 3.37 -10.13
CA GLN A 12 6.43 3.41 -11.46
C GLN A 12 5.94 4.61 -12.29
N SER A 13 4.75 5.16 -12.01
CA SER A 13 4.27 6.37 -12.69
C SER A 13 5.10 7.62 -12.38
N LYS A 14 5.93 7.53 -11.33
CA LYS A 14 6.84 8.58 -10.86
C LYS A 14 8.31 8.22 -11.07
N GLY A 15 8.60 7.37 -12.07
CA GLY A 15 9.97 6.96 -12.38
C GLY A 15 10.55 5.93 -11.41
N GLY A 16 9.69 5.17 -10.72
CA GLY A 16 10.13 4.10 -9.81
C GLY A 16 10.55 4.58 -8.42
N MET A 17 10.05 5.74 -7.98
CA MET A 17 10.32 6.24 -6.64
C MET A 17 9.68 5.33 -5.58
N ILE A 18 10.47 4.99 -4.56
CA ILE A 18 10.00 4.28 -3.37
C ILE A 18 9.33 5.28 -2.43
N ASN A 19 8.09 4.97 -2.04
CA ASN A 19 7.28 5.76 -1.13
C ASN A 19 6.86 4.92 0.07
N ILE A 20 6.50 5.59 1.15
CA ILE A 20 5.95 4.97 2.36
C ILE A 20 4.46 5.32 2.45
N ALA A 21 3.63 4.37 2.88
CA ALA A 21 2.21 4.57 3.07
C ALA A 21 1.66 3.73 4.23
N LEU A 22 0.50 4.12 4.75
CA LEU A 22 -0.25 3.38 5.76
C LEU A 22 -1.34 2.53 5.10
N VAL A 23 -1.47 1.26 5.48
CA VAL A 23 -2.58 0.42 5.01
C VAL A 23 -3.87 0.79 5.76
N THR A 24 -4.90 1.23 5.05
CA THR A 24 -6.20 1.63 5.64
C THR A 24 -7.31 0.60 5.43
N ALA A 25 -7.20 -0.26 4.41
CA ALA A 25 -8.15 -1.34 4.15
C ALA A 25 -7.48 -2.48 3.39
N VAL A 26 -8.03 -3.70 3.49
CA VAL A 26 -7.58 -4.87 2.72
C VAL A 26 -8.79 -5.61 2.18
N LYS A 27 -8.76 -6.03 0.92
CA LYS A 27 -9.81 -6.85 0.30
C LYS A 27 -9.24 -7.91 -0.63
N ALA A 28 -9.98 -9.02 -0.74
CA ALA A 28 -9.73 -10.10 -1.69
C ALA A 28 -10.94 -10.21 -2.64
N PRO A 29 -10.93 -9.54 -3.80
CA PRO A 29 -11.97 -9.73 -4.80
C PRO A 29 -11.93 -11.18 -5.30
N GLY A 30 -13.08 -11.85 -5.42
CA GLY A 30 -13.14 -13.25 -5.84
C GLY A 30 -12.35 -13.49 -7.13
N GLY A 31 -11.41 -14.45 -7.10
CA GLY A 31 -10.57 -14.80 -8.24
C GLY A 31 -9.45 -13.80 -8.60
N THR A 32 -9.22 -12.76 -7.78
CA THR A 32 -8.19 -11.74 -8.01
C THR A 32 -7.17 -11.70 -6.86
N ALA A 33 -5.96 -11.20 -7.13
CA ALA A 33 -4.96 -10.97 -6.10
C ALA A 33 -5.45 -10.02 -5.00
N TRP A 34 -4.94 -10.20 -3.78
CA TRP A 34 -5.25 -9.35 -2.64
C TRP A 34 -4.84 -7.89 -2.90
N LEU A 35 -5.72 -6.95 -2.54
CA LEU A 35 -5.48 -5.51 -2.65
C LEU A 35 -5.48 -4.86 -1.28
N ALA A 36 -4.54 -3.96 -1.05
CA ALA A 36 -4.51 -3.06 0.10
C ALA A 36 -4.79 -1.64 -0.35
N GLN A 37 -5.64 -0.92 0.39
CA GLN A 37 -5.77 0.51 0.26
C GLN A 37 -4.63 1.17 1.05
N ILE A 38 -3.86 2.01 0.38
CA ILE A 38 -2.72 2.72 0.96
C ILE A 38 -3.02 4.23 1.04
N HIS A 39 -2.82 4.80 2.21
CA HIS A 39 -2.87 6.24 2.46
C HIS A 39 -1.47 6.82 2.35
N ARG A 40 -1.33 7.85 1.52
CA ARG A 40 -0.05 8.52 1.23
C ARG A 40 0.02 9.79 2.07
N ASP A 41 1.19 10.09 2.63
CA ASP A 41 1.44 11.26 3.49
C ASP A 41 1.40 12.62 2.74
N ASP A 42 1.06 12.61 1.46
CA ASP A 42 0.92 13.80 0.64
C ASP A 42 -0.58 14.20 0.59
N PRO A 43 -0.98 15.35 1.17
CA PRO A 43 -2.38 15.76 1.22
C PRO A 43 -2.99 16.05 -0.15
N ALA A 44 -2.18 16.27 -1.20
CA ALA A 44 -2.67 16.41 -2.56
C ALA A 44 -3.01 15.06 -3.21
N LYS A 45 -2.62 13.95 -2.58
CA LYS A 45 -2.74 12.60 -3.11
C LYS A 45 -3.87 11.84 -2.41
N ARG A 46 -4.78 11.29 -3.21
CA ARG A 46 -5.84 10.39 -2.73
C ARG A 46 -5.28 9.01 -2.38
N ASP A 47 -6.01 8.27 -1.57
CA ASP A 47 -5.76 6.85 -1.32
C ASP A 47 -5.78 6.04 -2.61
N LEU A 48 -5.01 4.95 -2.65
CA LEU A 48 -4.92 4.07 -3.80
C LEU A 48 -5.07 2.60 -3.39
N TRP A 49 -5.67 1.80 -4.26
CA TRP A 49 -5.64 0.34 -4.14
C TRP A 49 -4.37 -0.20 -4.80
N TRP A 50 -3.62 -1.01 -4.07
CA TRP A 50 -2.35 -1.56 -4.52
C TRP A 50 -2.28 -3.06 -4.29
N PRO A 51 -1.65 -3.84 -5.20
CA PRO A 51 -1.45 -5.27 -4.99
C PRO A 51 -0.59 -5.54 -3.76
N VAL A 52 -1.08 -6.40 -2.86
CA VAL A 52 -0.38 -6.75 -1.61
C VAL A 52 1.01 -7.34 -1.87
N GLU A 53 1.15 -8.13 -2.94
CA GLU A 53 2.43 -8.73 -3.36
C GLU A 53 3.50 -7.72 -3.78
N LYS A 54 3.12 -6.46 -4.07
CA LYS A 54 4.03 -5.37 -4.45
C LYS A 54 4.34 -4.41 -3.30
N LEU A 55 3.91 -4.75 -2.09
CA LEU A 55 4.10 -3.94 -0.89
C LEU A 55 5.05 -4.65 0.07
N GLU A 56 5.97 -3.90 0.65
CA GLU A 56 6.92 -4.40 1.66
C GLU A 56 6.60 -3.76 3.01
N VAL A 57 6.33 -4.57 4.05
CA VAL A 57 6.04 -4.04 5.39
C VAL A 57 7.33 -3.51 6.03
N ILE A 58 7.34 -2.25 6.45
CA ILE A 58 8.50 -1.55 7.02
C ILE A 58 8.55 -1.71 8.53
N ASP A 59 7.37 -1.61 9.15
CA ASP A 59 7.21 -1.79 10.59
C ASP A 59 6.10 -2.78 10.82
N ALA A 60 6.49 -3.96 11.27
CA ALA A 60 5.60 -5.04 11.68
C ALA A 60 5.50 -5.08 13.20
N SER A 61 5.66 -3.94 13.90
CA SER A 61 5.63 -3.90 15.37
C SER A 61 4.29 -4.42 15.91
N ARG A 62 4.33 -5.70 16.28
CA ARG A 62 3.44 -6.50 17.16
C ARG A 62 1.95 -6.30 16.96
#